data_AF-A0AAD8HD42-F1
#
_entry.id   AF-A0AAD8HD42-F1
#
_cell.length_a   1.000
_cell.length_b   1.000
_cell.length_c   1.000
_cell.angle_alpha   90.00
_cell.angle_beta   90.00
_cell.angle_gamma   90.00
#
_symmetry.space_group_name_H-M   'P 1'
#
loop_
_entity.id
_entity.type
_entity.pdbx_description
1 polymer ?
#
loop_
_entity_poly.entity_id
_entity_poly.type
_entity_poly.pdbx_seq_one_letter_code
_entity_poly.pdbx_strand_id
1 'polypeptide(L)'
;MKLTTRIRVDTLGDSQVIEVDKFTMMRRCDLPARDLRLLDPLFVYPSTILGREKAIVVNLEQIRCIITADEGAGDVWQPEGAQLSLRRGGNRFIENMQDNNSPDYLPFEFKALEVALEAACTFLDTQMPELEIEGYPLLDELTSKISTLNLERVRRLKSRLVALTRR
;
A
#
# COMPACT_ATOMS: atom_id res chain seq x y z
N MET A 1 24.55 8.27 4.39
CA MET A 1 23.23 8.87 4.17
C MET A 1 22.68 8.24 2.90
N LYS A 2 21.70 7.32 3.02
CA LYS A 2 21.08 6.75 1.81
C LYS A 2 19.99 7.72 1.38
N LEU A 3 20.16 8.34 0.21
CA LEU A 3 19.08 9.03 -0.48
C LEU A 3 17.97 8.00 -0.70
N THR A 4 16.76 8.35 -0.30
CA THR A 4 15.58 7.57 -0.63
C THR A 4 14.87 8.32 -1.75
N THR A 5 14.89 7.75 -2.94
CA THR A 5 14.09 8.23 -4.07
C THR A 5 12.62 8.00 -3.74
N ARG A 6 11.80 9.06 -3.78
CA ARG A 6 10.37 8.97 -3.45
C ARG A 6 9.52 9.76 -4.44
N ILE A 7 8.32 9.27 -4.70
CA ILE A 7 7.34 9.97 -5.54
C ILE A 7 6.62 11.00 -4.67
N ARG A 8 6.44 12.23 -5.17
CA ARG A 8 5.59 13.31 -4.66
C ARG A 8 4.42 13.44 -5.62
N VAL A 9 3.19 13.60 -5.16
CA VAL A 9 2.00 13.71 -6.03
C VAL A 9 1.20 14.92 -5.61
N ASP A 10 1.31 16.02 -6.36
CA ASP A 10 0.64 17.30 -6.07
C ASP A 10 -0.90 17.16 -6.07
N THR A 11 -1.59 18.13 -5.46
CA THR A 11 -3.04 18.37 -5.54
C THR A 11 -3.59 18.38 -6.96
N LEU A 12 -2.76 18.77 -7.95
CA LEU A 12 -3.10 18.76 -9.37
C LEU A 12 -2.91 17.38 -10.05
N GLY A 13 -2.49 16.37 -9.29
CA GLY A 13 -2.21 15.02 -9.78
C GLY A 13 -0.81 14.86 -10.42
N ASP A 14 0.01 15.90 -10.40
CA ASP A 14 1.37 15.86 -10.93
C ASP A 14 2.30 15.06 -10.03
N SER A 15 2.81 13.94 -10.55
CA SER A 15 3.77 13.10 -9.86
C SER A 15 5.21 13.54 -10.16
N GLN A 16 5.97 13.97 -9.16
CA GLN A 16 7.41 14.27 -9.26
C GLN A 16 8.22 13.32 -8.40
N VAL A 17 9.27 12.74 -8.96
CA VAL A 17 10.21 11.92 -8.18
C VAL A 17 11.23 12.86 -7.52
N ILE A 18 11.29 12.86 -6.19
CA ILE A 18 12.19 13.69 -5.39
C ILE A 18 13.02 12.79 -4.49
N GLU A 19 14.32 13.03 -4.46
CA GLU A 19 15.23 12.43 -3.49
C GLU A 19 15.25 13.28 -2.22
N VAL A 20 14.83 12.71 -1.10
CA VAL A 20 14.82 13.41 0.19
C VAL A 20 15.58 12.57 1.23
N ASP A 21 16.45 13.24 1.99
CA ASP A 21 17.15 12.63 3.12
C ASP A 21 16.20 12.36 4.30
N LYS A 22 16.45 11.26 5.02
CA LYS A 22 15.62 10.83 6.16
C LYS A 22 15.48 11.92 7.23
N PHE A 23 16.55 12.68 7.52
CA PHE A 23 16.51 13.74 8.54
C PHE A 23 15.66 14.94 8.10
N THR A 24 15.71 15.29 6.81
CA THR A 24 14.87 16.34 6.24
C THR A 24 13.40 15.96 6.33
N MET A 25 13.06 14.70 6.06
CA MET A 25 11.69 14.20 6.22
C MET A 25 11.20 14.21 7.67
N MET A 26 12.05 13.78 8.61
CA MET A 26 11.70 13.83 10.04
C MET A 26 11.32 15.24 10.49
N ARG A 27 12.09 16.25 10.04
CA ARG A 27 11.80 17.65 10.40
C ARG A 27 10.58 18.21 9.69
N ARG A 28 10.41 17.94 8.39
CA ARG A 28 9.31 18.52 7.60
C ARG A 28 7.96 17.94 8.01
N CYS A 29 7.90 16.63 8.24
CA CYS A 29 6.65 15.91 8.54
C CYS A 29 6.43 15.73 10.06
N ASP A 30 7.32 16.25 10.90
CA ASP A 30 7.36 16.02 12.35
C ASP A 30 7.25 14.53 12.74
N LEU A 31 8.01 13.69 12.04
CA LEU A 31 7.97 12.24 12.21
C LEU A 31 9.13 11.75 13.08
N PRO A 32 8.87 10.93 14.11
CA PRO A 32 9.92 10.26 14.84
C PRO A 32 10.63 9.24 13.95
N ALA A 33 11.92 8.97 14.20
CA ALA A 33 12.71 8.02 13.42
C ALA A 33 12.10 6.61 13.38
N ARG A 34 11.27 6.27 14.38
CA ARG A 34 10.55 4.98 14.46
C ARG A 34 9.56 4.81 13.31
N ASP A 35 8.87 5.87 12.90
CA ASP A 35 7.86 5.81 11.84
C ASP A 35 8.51 5.60 10.47
N LEU A 36 9.66 6.24 10.24
CA LEU A 36 10.46 6.00 9.02
C LEU A 36 11.00 4.58 8.92
N ARG A 37 11.25 3.90 10.05
CA ARG A 37 11.67 2.49 10.03
C ARG A 37 10.55 1.56 9.59
N LEU A 38 9.29 1.90 9.81
CA LEU A 38 8.15 1.11 9.33
C LEU A 38 8.11 1.05 7.80
N LEU A 39 8.57 2.12 7.15
CA LEU A 39 8.62 2.23 5.70
C LEU A 39 9.88 1.60 5.09
N ASP A 40 10.81 1.11 5.89
CA ASP A 40 12.05 0.55 5.40
C ASP A 40 11.79 -0.87 4.84
N PRO A 41 12.03 -1.11 3.53
CA PRO A 41 11.76 -2.39 2.88
C PRO A 41 12.52 -3.56 3.50
N LEU A 42 13.62 -3.29 4.22
CA LEU A 42 14.42 -4.32 4.87
C LEU A 42 13.74 -4.95 6.09
N PHE A 43 12.69 -4.32 6.62
CA PHE A 43 11.98 -4.81 7.80
C PHE A 43 10.54 -5.19 7.45
N VAL A 44 10.09 -6.30 8.05
CA VAL A 44 8.70 -6.77 7.99
C VAL A 44 8.00 -6.29 9.26
N TYR A 45 7.22 -5.22 9.13
CA TYR A 45 6.34 -4.72 10.18
C TYR A 45 4.89 -5.08 9.84
N PRO A 46 4.03 -5.30 10.86
CA PRO A 46 2.60 -5.49 10.63
C PRO A 46 2.01 -4.27 9.92
N SER A 47 0.89 -4.48 9.22
CA SER A 47 0.18 -3.39 8.57
C SER A 47 -0.30 -2.35 9.60
N THR A 48 0.05 -1.08 9.40
CA THR A 48 -0.26 0.02 10.33
C THR A 48 -0.55 1.32 9.60
N ILE A 49 -1.57 2.05 10.06
CA ILE A 49 -1.83 3.43 9.68
C ILE A 49 -1.62 4.28 10.93
N LEU A 50 -0.71 5.25 10.85
CA LEU A 50 -0.40 6.16 11.95
C LEU A 50 -0.82 7.58 11.57
N GLY A 51 -1.76 8.13 12.32
CA GLY A 51 -2.07 9.57 12.27
C GLY A 51 -1.04 10.35 13.08
N ARG A 52 -0.41 11.34 12.45
CA ARG A 52 0.47 12.34 13.06
C ARG A 52 -0.08 13.72 12.77
N GLU A 53 0.40 14.71 13.51
CA GLU A 53 -0.12 16.08 13.43
C GLU A 53 0.01 16.68 12.01
N LYS A 54 1.07 16.33 11.27
CA LYS A 54 1.35 16.86 9.93
C LYS A 54 1.39 15.80 8.82
N ALA A 55 1.11 14.55 9.17
CA ALA A 55 1.31 13.43 8.26
C ALA A 55 0.47 12.21 8.63
N ILE A 56 0.11 11.41 7.63
CA ILE A 56 -0.42 10.06 7.81
C ILE A 56 0.64 9.09 7.28
N VAL A 57 1.15 8.21 8.14
CA VAL A 57 2.10 7.16 7.74
C VAL A 57 1.34 5.88 7.50
N VAL A 58 1.42 5.34 6.30
CA VAL A 58 0.71 4.15 5.84
C VAL A 58 1.74 3.05 5.56
N ASN A 59 1.61 1.93 6.25
CA ASN A 59 2.34 0.69 5.97
C ASN A 59 1.31 -0.41 5.75
N LEU A 60 1.01 -0.74 4.50
CA LEU A 60 0.03 -1.74 4.08
C LEU A 60 0.69 -2.67 3.07
N GLU A 61 1.38 -3.70 3.55
CA GLU A 61 2.11 -4.69 2.73
C GLU A 61 2.99 -4.09 1.61
N GLN A 62 2.42 -3.99 0.40
CA GLN A 62 3.05 -3.47 -0.83
C GLN A 62 3.02 -1.95 -0.93
N ILE A 63 2.20 -1.30 -0.10
CA ILE A 63 1.98 0.14 -0.10
C ILE A 63 2.57 0.70 1.17
N ARG A 64 3.68 1.40 1.03
CA ARG A 64 4.31 2.12 2.12
C ARG A 64 4.30 3.57 1.70
N CYS A 65 3.63 4.44 2.43
CA CYS A 65 3.69 5.84 2.11
C CYS A 65 3.56 6.77 3.31
N ILE A 66 3.94 8.02 3.11
CA ILE A 66 3.63 9.14 4.00
C ILE A 66 2.71 10.06 3.20
N ILE A 67 1.63 10.53 3.79
CA ILE A 67 0.69 11.45 3.18
C ILE A 67 0.77 12.73 4.00
N THR A 68 1.18 13.86 3.42
CA THR A 68 1.37 15.13 4.15
C THR A 68 0.68 16.30 3.49
N ALA A 69 0.15 17.20 4.32
CA ALA A 69 -0.78 18.26 3.96
C ALA A 69 -0.21 19.64 3.68
N ASP A 70 1.10 19.76 3.71
CA ASP A 70 1.78 21.03 3.88
C ASP A 70 1.61 21.98 2.68
N GLU A 71 0.62 22.87 2.83
CA GLU A 71 0.38 24.24 2.31
C GLU A 71 0.60 24.60 0.84
N GLY A 72 0.97 23.67 -0.05
CA GLY A 72 1.06 23.98 -1.48
C GLY A 72 1.11 22.79 -2.43
N ALA A 73 1.17 21.58 -1.91
CA ALA A 73 1.01 20.35 -2.65
C ALA A 73 0.76 19.24 -1.63
N GLY A 74 -0.35 18.52 -1.76
CA GLY A 74 -0.49 17.24 -1.09
C GLY A 74 0.69 16.37 -1.52
N ASP A 75 1.38 15.71 -0.60
CA ASP A 75 2.54 14.90 -0.97
C ASP A 75 2.27 13.44 -0.55
N VAL A 76 2.14 12.53 -1.52
CA VAL A 76 2.02 11.07 -1.29
C VAL A 76 3.37 10.40 -1.54
N TRP A 77 4.11 10.11 -0.46
CA TRP A 77 5.51 9.68 -0.46
C TRP A 77 5.68 8.16 -0.47
N GLN A 78 6.16 7.51 -1.54
CA GLN A 78 6.41 6.03 -1.59
C GLN A 78 7.91 5.63 -1.57
N PRO A 79 8.34 4.51 -0.93
CA PRO A 79 9.69 3.96 -1.10
C PRO A 79 9.81 3.09 -2.37
N GLU A 80 11.00 3.13 -2.98
CA GLU A 80 11.34 2.36 -4.18
C GLU A 80 11.03 0.86 -4.02
N GLY A 81 10.13 0.36 -4.86
CA GLY A 81 9.75 -1.05 -4.91
C GLY A 81 8.25 -1.25 -5.16
N ALA A 82 7.41 -0.31 -4.73
CA ALA A 82 6.00 -0.28 -5.07
C ALA A 82 5.83 0.40 -6.44
N GLN A 83 5.88 -0.37 -7.53
CA GLN A 83 5.30 0.08 -8.80
C GLN A 83 3.76 0.07 -8.66
N LEU A 84 3.24 0.91 -7.77
CA LEU A 84 1.84 1.28 -7.81
C LEU A 84 1.66 2.04 -9.11
N SER A 85 0.95 1.40 -10.01
CA SER A 85 0.44 1.92 -11.26
C SER A 85 -0.53 3.10 -11.01
N LEU A 86 -0.03 4.19 -10.43
CA LEU A 86 -0.65 5.52 -10.44
C LEU A 86 -0.90 6.01 -11.87
N ARG A 87 -0.30 5.37 -12.90
CA ARG A 87 -0.65 5.60 -14.30
C ARG A 87 -2.04 5.11 -14.70
N ARG A 88 -2.68 4.20 -13.94
CA ARG A 88 -4.06 3.73 -14.21
C ARG A 88 -5.08 4.31 -13.23
N GLY A 89 -4.65 4.73 -12.03
CA GLY A 89 -5.47 5.43 -11.03
C GLY A 89 -5.41 6.97 -11.06
N GLY A 90 -4.45 7.57 -11.77
CA GLY A 90 -4.28 9.02 -11.87
C GLY A 90 -5.52 9.74 -12.43
N ASN A 91 -6.27 9.08 -13.32
CA ASN A 91 -7.53 9.64 -13.85
C ASN A 91 -8.62 9.80 -12.77
N ARG A 92 -8.76 8.86 -11.82
CA ARG A 92 -9.77 8.96 -10.74
C ARG A 92 -9.39 9.98 -9.67
N PHE A 93 -8.09 10.12 -9.41
CA PHE A 93 -7.58 11.14 -8.49
C PHE A 93 -7.91 12.55 -8.99
N ILE A 94 -7.77 12.77 -10.30
CA ILE A 94 -8.07 14.06 -10.95
C ILE A 94 -9.58 14.30 -11.03
N GLU A 95 -10.41 13.30 -11.31
CA GLU A 95 -11.88 13.44 -11.35
C GLU A 95 -12.47 13.82 -9.99
N ASN A 96 -11.98 13.24 -8.89
CA ASN A 96 -12.50 13.53 -7.54
C ASN A 96 -12.01 14.85 -6.93
N MET A 97 -10.97 15.49 -7.47
CA MET A 97 -10.47 16.79 -7.00
C MET A 97 -11.36 17.98 -7.44
N GLN A 98 -12.25 17.77 -8.43
CA GLN A 98 -13.05 18.85 -9.02
C GLN A 98 -14.43 19.06 -8.38
N ASP A 99 -14.88 18.18 -7.47
CA ASP A 99 -16.23 18.24 -6.92
C ASP A 99 -16.28 18.85 -5.51
N ASN A 100 -15.88 20.12 -5.40
CA ASN A 100 -15.88 20.92 -4.17
C ASN A 100 -17.28 21.17 -3.57
N ASN A 101 -18.35 20.68 -4.21
CA ASN A 101 -19.73 20.93 -3.80
C ASN A 101 -20.52 19.65 -3.51
N SER A 102 -19.86 18.49 -3.49
CA SER A 102 -20.45 17.22 -3.10
C SER A 102 -20.38 17.03 -1.57
N PRO A 103 -21.38 16.38 -0.94
CA PRO A 103 -21.33 16.04 0.49
C PRO A 103 -20.21 15.04 0.84
N ASP A 104 -19.55 14.47 -0.18
CA ASP A 104 -18.43 13.52 -0.06
C ASP A 104 -17.05 14.22 -0.16
N TYR A 105 -17.00 15.55 0.00
CA TYR A 105 -15.74 16.29 -0.02
C TYR A 105 -14.82 15.87 1.13
N LEU A 106 -13.74 15.18 0.77
CA LEU A 106 -12.68 14.75 1.69
C LEU A 106 -11.43 15.61 1.48
N PRO A 107 -10.76 16.06 2.56
CA PRO A 107 -9.42 16.63 2.47
C PRO A 107 -8.47 15.69 1.72
N PHE A 108 -7.48 16.25 1.01
CA PHE A 108 -6.64 15.47 0.09
C PHE A 108 -5.93 14.29 0.80
N GLU A 109 -5.64 14.40 2.10
CA GLU A 109 -5.02 13.36 2.91
C GLU A 109 -5.88 12.11 2.92
N PHE A 110 -7.19 12.30 3.06
CA PHE A 110 -8.17 11.22 3.10
C PHE A 110 -8.45 10.68 1.70
N LYS A 111 -8.45 11.53 0.66
CA LYS A 111 -8.53 11.06 -0.73
C LYS A 111 -7.32 10.22 -1.12
N ALA A 112 -6.13 10.65 -0.71
CA ALA A 112 -4.90 9.88 -0.92
C ALA A 112 -4.89 8.57 -0.12
N LEU A 113 -5.41 8.59 1.10
CA LEU A 113 -5.57 7.38 1.90
C LEU A 113 -6.58 6.43 1.27
N GLU A 114 -7.71 6.93 0.76
CA GLU A 114 -8.73 6.15 0.06
C GLU A 114 -8.12 5.42 -1.14
N VAL A 115 -7.37 6.12 -1.99
CA VAL A 115 -6.74 5.50 -3.16
C VAL A 115 -5.64 4.52 -2.76
N ALA A 116 -4.89 4.80 -1.69
CA ALA A 116 -3.92 3.85 -1.15
C ALA A 116 -4.63 2.57 -0.66
N LEU A 117 -5.75 2.69 0.03
CA LEU A 117 -6.55 1.56 0.48
C LEU A 117 -7.18 0.79 -0.68
N GLU A 118 -7.73 1.49 -1.67
CA GLU A 118 -8.29 0.87 -2.88
C GLU A 118 -7.24 0.03 -3.61
N ALA A 119 -6.02 0.56 -3.74
CA ALA A 119 -4.92 -0.17 -4.35
C ALA A 119 -4.48 -1.40 -3.51
N ALA A 120 -4.49 -1.29 -2.17
CA ALA A 120 -4.20 -2.43 -1.29
C ALA A 120 -5.27 -3.53 -1.42
N CYS A 121 -6.55 -3.15 -1.42
CA CYS A 121 -7.66 -4.08 -1.62
C CYS A 121 -7.59 -4.74 -3.00
N THR A 122 -7.39 -3.96 -4.06
CA THR A 122 -7.24 -4.49 -5.42
C THR A 122 -6.10 -5.50 -5.51
N PHE A 123 -4.97 -5.23 -4.85
CA PHE A 123 -3.85 -6.17 -4.80
C PHE A 123 -4.23 -7.48 -4.09
N LEU A 124 -4.90 -7.41 -2.94
CA LEU A 124 -5.36 -8.60 -2.23
C LEU A 124 -6.39 -9.38 -3.06
N ASP A 125 -7.33 -8.68 -3.70
CA ASP A 125 -8.35 -9.25 -4.58
C ASP A 125 -7.75 -9.94 -5.80
N THR A 126 -6.59 -9.48 -6.31
CA THR A 126 -5.90 -10.19 -7.40
C THR A 126 -5.24 -11.49 -6.95
N GLN A 127 -4.83 -11.60 -5.69
CA GLN A 127 -4.16 -12.81 -5.18
C GLN A 127 -5.14 -13.90 -4.72
N MET A 128 -6.35 -13.53 -4.29
CA MET A 128 -7.40 -14.49 -3.89
C MET A 128 -7.79 -15.49 -5.00
N PRO A 129 -8.10 -15.09 -6.25
CA PRO A 129 -8.54 -16.02 -7.29
C PRO A 129 -7.44 -16.98 -7.73
N GLU A 130 -6.16 -16.59 -7.68
CA GLU A 130 -5.04 -17.51 -7.97
C GLU A 130 -5.01 -18.68 -6.99
N LEU A 131 -5.30 -18.43 -5.70
CA LEU A 131 -5.41 -19.48 -4.69
C LEU A 131 -6.68 -20.29 -4.82
N GLU A 132 -7.79 -19.70 -5.24
CA GLU A 132 -9.05 -20.42 -5.47
C GLU A 132 -8.95 -21.40 -6.64
N ILE A 133 -8.40 -20.96 -7.77
CA ILE A 133 -8.22 -21.79 -8.97
C ILE A 133 -7.34 -23.01 -8.69
N GLU A 134 -6.32 -22.86 -7.82
CA GLU A 134 -5.47 -23.98 -7.41
C GLU A 134 -6.11 -24.82 -6.28
N GLY A 135 -6.90 -24.19 -5.40
CA GLY A 135 -7.49 -24.80 -4.22
C GLY A 135 -8.59 -25.80 -4.53
N TYR A 136 -9.57 -25.44 -5.36
CA TYR A 136 -10.70 -26.31 -5.70
C TYR A 136 -10.30 -27.67 -6.32
N PRO A 137 -9.43 -27.74 -7.35
CA PRO A 137 -9.03 -29.02 -7.92
C PRO A 137 -8.18 -29.84 -6.96
N LEU A 138 -7.35 -29.21 -6.12
CA LEU A 138 -6.54 -29.92 -5.12
C LEU A 138 -7.40 -30.53 -4.01
N LEU A 139 -8.47 -29.86 -3.59
CA LEU A 139 -9.41 -30.39 -2.61
C LEU A 139 -10.24 -31.55 -3.18
N ASP A 140 -10.64 -31.45 -4.45
CA ASP A 140 -11.36 -32.53 -5.13
C ASP A 140 -10.45 -33.77 -5.35
N GLU A 141 -9.20 -33.55 -5.76
CA GLU A 141 -8.19 -34.61 -5.89
C GLU A 141 -7.87 -35.28 -4.55
N LEU A 142 -7.81 -34.52 -3.45
CA LEU A 142 -7.63 -35.07 -2.10
C LEU A 142 -8.85 -35.89 -1.66
N THR A 143 -10.06 -35.43 -1.98
CA THR A 143 -11.32 -36.11 -1.66
C THR A 143 -11.45 -37.43 -2.42
N SER A 144 -10.94 -37.48 -3.66
CA SER A 144 -10.87 -38.70 -4.47
C SER A 144 -9.75 -39.66 -4.01
N LYS A 145 -8.57 -39.12 -3.66
CA LYS A 145 -7.40 -39.93 -3.28
C LYS A 145 -6.53 -39.26 -2.22
N ILE A 146 -6.54 -39.85 -1.03
CA ILE A 146 -5.65 -39.47 0.07
C ILE A 146 -4.24 -40.00 -0.23
N SER A 147 -3.31 -39.09 -0.55
CA SER A 147 -1.89 -39.39 -0.77
C SER A 147 -0.99 -38.40 -0.06
N THR A 148 0.23 -38.81 0.29
CA THR A 148 1.24 -37.93 0.92
C THR A 148 1.60 -36.75 0.02
N LEU A 149 1.57 -36.93 -1.32
CA LEU A 149 1.77 -35.87 -2.30
C LEU A 149 0.66 -34.81 -2.25
N ASN A 150 -0.61 -35.24 -2.17
CA ASN A 150 -1.76 -34.33 -2.13
C ASN A 150 -1.85 -33.57 -0.80
N LEU A 151 -1.54 -34.25 0.31
CA LEU A 151 -1.45 -33.60 1.62
C LEU A 151 -0.36 -32.53 1.67
N GLU A 152 0.79 -32.76 1.02
CA GLU A 152 1.87 -31.77 0.94
C GLU A 152 1.48 -30.58 0.06
N ARG A 153 0.79 -30.80 -1.07
CA ARG A 153 0.25 -29.71 -1.92
C ARG A 153 -0.76 -28.86 -1.15
N VAL A 154 -1.71 -29.49 -0.46
CA VAL A 154 -2.71 -28.78 0.36
C VAL A 154 -2.05 -28.05 1.54
N ARG A 155 -1.03 -28.64 2.17
CA ARG A 155 -0.25 -27.96 3.21
C ARG A 155 0.46 -26.71 2.67
N ARG A 156 1.05 -26.77 1.47
CA ARG A 156 1.69 -25.61 0.81
C ARG A 156 0.67 -24.53 0.48
N LEU A 157 -0.49 -24.91 -0.06
CA LEU A 157 -1.57 -24.00 -0.35
C LEU A 157 -2.11 -23.33 0.93
N LYS A 158 -2.35 -24.11 1.98
CA LYS A 158 -2.69 -23.59 3.32
C LYS A 158 -1.62 -22.65 3.85
N SER A 159 -0.34 -22.97 3.68
CA SER A 159 0.76 -22.12 4.13
C SER A 159 0.77 -20.78 3.40
N ARG A 160 0.52 -20.78 2.08
CA ARG A 160 0.36 -19.56 1.27
C ARG A 160 -0.85 -18.75 1.71
N LEU A 161 -1.99 -19.39 1.94
CA LEU A 161 -3.21 -18.74 2.42
C LEU A 161 -3.00 -18.11 3.80
N VAL A 162 -2.45 -18.87 4.76
CA VAL A 162 -2.10 -18.35 6.09
C VAL A 162 -1.10 -17.21 5.99
N ALA A 163 -0.14 -17.30 5.07
CA ALA A 163 0.82 -16.24 4.84
C ALA A 163 0.19 -14.98 4.25
N LEU A 164 -0.99 -15.04 3.60
CA LEU A 164 -1.75 -13.87 3.16
C LEU A 164 -2.70 -13.36 4.27
N THR A 165 -3.33 -14.25 5.03
CA THR A 165 -4.32 -13.87 6.06
C THR A 165 -3.70 -13.37 7.37
N ARG A 166 -2.46 -13.73 7.68
CA ARG A 166 -1.77 -13.33 8.93
C ARG A 166 -0.84 -12.11 8.79
N ARG A 167 -0.98 -11.33 7.72
CA ARG A 167 -0.13 -10.16 7.44
C ARG A 167 -0.59 -8.90 8.17
#